data_AF-A0A2T2UML6-F1
#
_entry.id   AF-A0A2T2UML6-F1
#
_cell.length_a   1.000
_cell.length_b   1.000
_cell.length_c   1.000
_cell.angle_alpha   90.00
_cell.angle_beta   90.00
_cell.angle_gamma   90.00
#
_symmetry.space_group_name_H-M   'P 1'
#
loop_
_entity.id
_entity.type
_entity.pdbx_description
1 polymer ?
#
loop_
_entity_poly.entity_id
_entity_poly.type
_entity_poly.pdbx_seq_one_letter_code
_entity_poly.pdbx_strand_id
1 'polypeptide(L)'
;MLERVIAHGEKTRFTLSEEGTKIRANYGHSIEVNLDLTPTPPPEHLYHGTARQTLPAIRDDGLRPQSRQYVHLSSTRDQAAQVGSRHGTPVVLTVDAQGVHEAGHTLYRSTPVVWLTDRVPPAFLDVPDD
;
A
#
# COMPACT_ATOMS: atom_id res chain seq x y z
N MET A 1 24.66 -22.40 -21.12
CA MET A 1 23.85 -23.16 -20.13
C MET A 1 22.94 -22.26 -19.27
N LEU A 2 22.93 -20.93 -19.44
CA LEU A 2 21.95 -20.03 -18.79
C LEU A 2 20.64 -19.86 -19.60
N GLU A 3 20.68 -20.03 -20.92
CA GLU A 3 19.55 -19.75 -21.82
C GLU A 3 18.38 -20.74 -21.66
N ARG A 4 18.66 -21.98 -21.25
CA ARG A 4 17.62 -23.01 -21.05
C ARG A 4 16.76 -22.80 -19.80
N VAL A 5 17.21 -22.00 -18.83
CA VAL A 5 16.44 -21.74 -17.60
C VAL A 5 15.37 -20.66 -17.83
N ILE A 6 15.56 -19.79 -18.83
CA ILE A 6 14.62 -18.72 -19.16
C ILE A 6 13.44 -19.23 -20.01
N ALA A 7 13.65 -20.26 -20.83
CA ALA A 7 12.64 -20.71 -21.79
C ALA A 7 11.57 -21.69 -21.23
N HIS A 8 11.78 -22.31 -20.06
CA HIS A 8 10.91 -23.37 -19.54
C HIS A 8 10.39 -23.16 -18.11
N GLY A 9 10.57 -21.95 -17.55
CA GLY A 9 10.02 -21.60 -16.25
C GLY A 9 8.69 -20.87 -16.39
N GLU A 10 7.57 -21.54 -16.11
CA GLU A 10 6.29 -20.87 -15.87
C GLU A 10 6.50 -19.76 -14.82
N LYS A 11 6.21 -18.51 -15.22
CA LYS A 11 6.46 -17.26 -14.50
C LYS A 11 7.92 -16.79 -14.62
N THR A 12 8.13 -15.93 -15.61
CA THR A 12 9.34 -15.15 -15.91
C THR A 12 9.90 -14.48 -14.66
N ARG A 13 10.84 -15.15 -13.98
CA ARG A 13 11.43 -14.70 -12.71
C ARG A 13 12.50 -13.63 -12.86
N PHE A 14 12.98 -13.37 -14.08
CA PHE A 14 14.09 -12.47 -14.31
C PHE A 14 13.91 -11.63 -15.57
N THR A 15 14.36 -10.39 -15.53
CA THR A 15 14.46 -9.49 -16.70
C THR A 15 15.92 -9.11 -16.87
N LEU A 16 16.45 -9.22 -18.10
CA LEU A 16 17.78 -8.71 -18.45
C LEU A 16 17.69 -7.25 -18.93
N SER A 17 18.73 -6.46 -18.66
CA SER A 17 18.90 -5.15 -19.29
C SER A 17 19.15 -5.29 -20.79
N GLU A 18 18.83 -4.28 -21.59
CA GLU A 18 19.02 -4.29 -23.05
C GLU A 18 20.47 -4.58 -23.48
N GLU A 19 21.46 -4.21 -22.66
CA GLU A 19 22.88 -4.49 -22.91
C GLU A 19 23.32 -5.91 -22.47
N GLY A 20 22.43 -6.74 -21.93
CA GLY A 20 22.72 -8.14 -21.60
C GLY A 20 23.68 -8.38 -20.42
N THR A 21 24.20 -7.33 -19.78
CA THR A 21 25.22 -7.43 -18.72
C THR A 21 24.64 -7.55 -17.31
N LYS A 22 23.34 -7.29 -17.12
CA LYS A 22 22.68 -7.30 -15.80
C LYS A 22 21.40 -8.11 -15.83
N ILE A 23 21.19 -8.90 -14.77
CA ILE A 23 19.98 -9.70 -14.52
C ILE A 23 19.27 -9.16 -13.28
N ARG A 24 17.95 -8.95 -13.36
CA ARG A 24 17.09 -8.52 -12.24
C ARG A 24 16.12 -9.62 -11.87
N ALA A 25 15.96 -9.91 -10.57
CA ALA A 25 14.91 -10.78 -10.06
C ALA A 25 13.58 -10.02 -9.97
N ASN A 26 12.48 -10.64 -10.39
CA ASN A 26 11.15 -10.00 -10.40
C ASN A 26 10.43 -10.07 -9.03
N TYR A 27 10.99 -10.77 -8.03
CA TYR A 27 10.53 -10.77 -6.65
C TYR A 27 11.56 -11.40 -5.69
N GLY A 28 11.47 -11.05 -4.39
CA GLY A 28 12.34 -11.58 -3.32
C GLY A 28 13.24 -10.56 -2.62
N HIS A 29 12.95 -9.25 -2.74
CA HIS A 29 13.80 -8.23 -2.13
C HIS A 29 13.30 -7.82 -0.74
N SER A 30 14.11 -8.13 0.27
CA SER A 30 14.14 -7.47 1.59
C SER A 30 14.96 -6.17 1.53
N ILE A 31 14.80 -5.38 0.47
CA ILE A 31 15.57 -4.15 0.22
C ILE A 31 14.53 -3.06 -0.01
N GLU A 32 14.67 -1.93 0.70
CA GLU A 32 13.91 -0.70 0.47
C GLU A 32 13.88 -0.41 -1.04
N VAL A 33 12.71 -0.59 -1.63
CA VAL A 33 12.51 -0.23 -3.03
C VAL A 33 12.28 1.25 -2.96
N ASN A 34 13.29 2.05 -3.32
CA ASN A 34 13.11 3.47 -3.46
C ASN A 34 12.20 3.69 -4.67
N LEU A 35 10.90 3.84 -4.42
CA LEU A 35 9.85 3.90 -5.42
C LEU A 35 9.82 5.26 -6.18
N ASP A 36 10.87 6.07 -6.05
CA ASP A 36 10.94 7.47 -6.53
C ASP A 36 9.66 8.26 -6.21
N LEU A 37 9.10 8.03 -5.02
CA LEU A 37 7.85 8.63 -4.61
C LEU A 37 8.10 10.05 -4.12
N THR A 38 7.50 11.03 -4.79
CA THR A 38 7.54 12.42 -4.35
C THR A 38 6.51 12.66 -3.24
N PRO A 39 6.93 13.18 -2.07
CA PRO A 39 6.01 13.66 -1.05
C PRO A 39 4.97 14.60 -1.65
N THR A 40 3.70 14.35 -1.40
CA THR A 40 2.59 15.10 -1.99
C THR A 40 1.59 15.49 -0.90
N PRO A 41 1.16 16.76 -0.82
CA PRO A 41 0.08 17.15 0.08
C PRO A 41 -1.19 16.35 -0.24
N PRO A 42 -1.82 15.71 0.75
CA PRO A 42 -3.01 14.89 0.51
C PRO A 42 -4.28 15.74 0.40
N PRO A 43 -5.39 15.14 -0.10
CA PRO A 43 -6.72 15.69 0.16
C PRO A 43 -7.06 15.62 1.65
N GLU A 44 -8.17 16.24 2.05
CA GLU A 44 -8.69 16.20 3.43
C GLU A 44 -8.92 14.76 3.91
N HIS A 45 -9.53 13.93 3.05
CA HIS A 45 -9.87 12.55 3.39
C HIS A 45 -9.35 11.53 2.38
N LEU A 46 -8.89 10.41 2.92
CA LEU A 46 -8.57 9.18 2.21
C LEU A 46 -9.26 7.99 2.87
N TYR A 47 -9.21 6.83 2.24
CA TYR A 47 -9.99 5.67 2.67
C TYR A 47 -9.16 4.38 2.74
N HIS A 48 -9.41 3.56 3.75
CA HIS A 48 -8.78 2.26 3.89
C HIS A 48 -9.83 1.15 3.97
N GLY A 49 -9.74 0.19 3.05
CA GLY A 49 -10.58 -1.00 3.07
C GLY A 49 -9.93 -2.10 3.90
N THR A 50 -10.65 -2.62 4.88
CA THR A 50 -10.18 -3.68 5.76
C THR A 50 -11.28 -4.69 6.08
N ALA A 51 -10.97 -5.73 6.85
CA ALA A 51 -11.94 -6.73 7.29
C ALA A 51 -12.45 -6.40 8.70
N ARG A 52 -13.73 -6.68 9.01
CA ARG A 52 -14.31 -6.35 10.32
C ARG A 52 -13.51 -6.89 11.51
N GLN A 53 -12.93 -8.09 11.37
CA GLN A 53 -12.10 -8.73 12.40
C GLN A 53 -10.80 -7.98 12.75
N THR A 54 -10.33 -7.04 11.91
CA THR A 54 -9.11 -6.25 12.17
C THR A 54 -9.41 -4.94 12.89
N LEU A 55 -10.69 -4.55 13.00
CA LEU A 55 -11.07 -3.27 13.62
C LEU A 55 -10.57 -3.10 15.06
N PRO A 56 -10.61 -4.13 15.95
CA PRO A 56 -10.08 -3.96 17.31
C PRO A 56 -8.59 -3.57 17.30
N ALA A 57 -7.77 -4.26 16.50
CA ALA A 57 -6.35 -3.94 16.39
C ALA A 57 -6.12 -2.54 15.78
N ILE A 58 -6.92 -2.14 14.79
CA ILE A 58 -6.79 -0.81 14.16
C ILE A 58 -7.18 0.31 15.12
N ARG A 59 -8.19 0.08 15.98
CA ARG A 59 -8.61 1.05 17.02
C ARG A 59 -7.48 1.30 18.03
N ASP A 60 -6.71 0.27 18.37
CA ASP A 60 -5.60 0.39 19.34
C ASP A 60 -4.31 0.91 18.69
N ASP A 61 -3.94 0.36 17.54
CA ASP A 61 -2.60 0.54 16.94
C ASP A 61 -2.56 1.53 15.77
N GLY A 62 -3.72 1.83 15.17
CA GLY A 62 -3.85 2.56 13.93
C GLY A 62 -3.56 1.69 12.71
N LEU A 63 -3.33 2.32 11.55
CA LEU A 63 -2.90 1.61 10.34
C LEU A 63 -1.38 1.48 10.31
N ARG A 64 -0.93 0.24 10.09
CA ARG A 64 0.47 -0.15 9.90
C ARG A 64 0.63 -0.82 8.53
N PRO A 65 1.82 -0.77 7.92
CA PRO A 65 2.05 -1.32 6.58
C PRO A 65 2.03 -2.86 6.57
N GLN A 66 2.05 -3.52 7.74
CA GLN A 66 2.09 -4.97 7.90
C GLN A 66 3.27 -5.57 7.13
N SER A 67 3.03 -6.48 6.18
CA SER A 67 4.08 -7.07 5.33
C SER A 67 4.49 -6.19 4.15
N ARG A 68 3.85 -5.03 3.96
CA ARG A 68 4.19 -4.02 2.95
C ARG A 68 5.20 -3.02 3.52
N GLN A 69 5.73 -2.15 2.67
CA GLN A 69 6.55 -1.01 3.09
C GLN A 69 5.69 0.18 3.58
N TYR A 70 4.51 0.38 2.98
CA TYR A 70 3.62 1.51 3.28
C TYR A 70 2.17 1.07 3.49
N VAL A 71 1.44 1.83 4.31
CA VAL A 71 -0.02 1.79 4.38
C VAL A 71 -0.57 2.26 3.04
N HIS A 72 -1.50 1.49 2.47
CA HIS A 72 -2.17 1.85 1.23
C HIS A 72 -3.53 2.46 1.54
N LEU A 73 -3.76 3.64 0.98
CA LEU A 73 -5.00 4.39 1.08
C LEU A 73 -5.58 4.61 -0.32
N SER A 74 -6.90 4.71 -0.38
CA SER A 74 -7.67 4.93 -1.60
C SER A 74 -8.23 6.35 -1.62
N SER A 75 -8.28 6.96 -2.80
CA SER A 75 -8.89 8.30 -2.96
C SER A 75 -10.40 8.32 -2.78
N THR A 76 -11.09 7.17 -2.85
CA THR A 76 -12.55 7.08 -2.69
C THR A 76 -12.97 5.87 -1.85
N ARG A 77 -14.17 5.96 -1.24
CA ARG A 77 -14.78 4.86 -0.46
C ARG A 77 -15.01 3.62 -1.32
N ASP A 78 -15.50 3.77 -2.54
CA ASP A 78 -15.78 2.64 -3.43
C ASP A 78 -14.51 1.85 -3.79
N GLN A 79 -13.40 2.56 -4.03
CA GLN A 79 -12.11 1.92 -4.28
C GLN A 79 -11.60 1.18 -3.05
N ALA A 80 -11.74 1.79 -1.86
CA ALA A 80 -11.41 1.11 -0.60
C ALA A 80 -12.27 -0.15 -0.39
N ALA A 81 -13.58 -0.08 -0.64
CA ALA A 81 -14.49 -1.21 -0.54
C ALA A 81 -14.10 -2.35 -1.50
N GLN A 82 -13.74 -2.01 -2.75
CA GLN A 82 -13.29 -3.00 -3.74
C GLN A 82 -11.96 -3.66 -3.35
N VAL A 83 -11.06 -2.93 -2.71
CA VAL A 83 -9.80 -3.50 -2.19
C VAL A 83 -10.08 -4.42 -0.99
N GLY A 84 -10.94 -3.99 -0.06
CA GLY A 84 -11.29 -4.74 1.14
C GLY A 84 -12.12 -6.00 0.86
N SER A 85 -12.95 -6.01 -0.19
CA SER A 85 -13.86 -7.12 -0.51
C SER A 85 -13.14 -8.44 -0.83
N ARG A 86 -11.86 -8.36 -1.19
CA ARG A 86 -10.99 -9.53 -1.40
C ARG A 86 -10.79 -10.37 -0.13
N HIS A 87 -11.14 -9.83 1.03
CA HIS A 87 -10.93 -10.43 2.35
C HIS A 87 -12.25 -10.70 3.11
N GLY A 88 -13.41 -10.64 2.44
CA GLY A 88 -14.73 -10.85 3.03
C GLY A 88 -15.61 -9.60 2.95
N THR A 89 -16.50 -9.40 3.92
CA THR A 89 -17.32 -8.18 4.01
C THR A 89 -16.42 -6.98 4.35
N PRO A 90 -16.22 -6.03 3.41
CA PRO A 90 -15.29 -4.93 3.64
C PRO A 90 -15.88 -3.93 4.63
N VAL A 91 -15.02 -3.42 5.51
CA VAL A 91 -15.26 -2.20 6.27
C VAL A 91 -14.37 -1.12 5.69
N VAL A 92 -14.93 0.05 5.42
CA VAL A 92 -14.19 1.21 4.92
C VAL A 92 -14.00 2.19 6.07
N LEU A 93 -12.74 2.51 6.34
CA LEU A 93 -12.33 3.52 7.32
C LEU A 93 -12.10 4.84 6.59
N THR A 94 -12.49 5.95 7.21
CA THR A 94 -12.08 7.28 6.75
C THR A 94 -10.82 7.69 7.48
N VAL A 95 -9.87 8.25 6.74
CA VAL A 95 -8.61 8.78 7.24
C VAL A 95 -8.65 10.29 7.10
N ASP A 96 -8.46 11.02 8.19
CA ASP A 96 -8.12 12.45 8.17
C ASP A 96 -6.69 12.61 7.65
N ALA A 97 -6.55 12.63 6.33
CA ALA A 97 -5.26 12.61 5.67
C ALA A 97 -4.55 13.96 5.78
N GLN A 98 -5.31 15.06 5.84
CA GLN A 98 -4.75 16.37 6.13
C GLN A 98 -4.20 16.44 7.56
N GLY A 99 -4.95 15.99 8.57
CA GLY A 99 -4.45 15.93 9.95
C GLY A 99 -3.22 15.05 10.11
N VAL A 100 -3.17 13.90 9.42
CA VAL A 100 -1.98 13.04 9.35
C VAL A 100 -0.77 13.80 8.79
N HIS A 101 -0.97 14.56 7.72
CA HIS A 101 0.09 15.36 7.11
C HIS A 101 0.58 16.49 8.04
N GLU A 102 -0.35 17.21 8.66
CA GLU A 102 -0.06 18.30 9.61
C GLU A 102 0.66 17.79 10.87
N ALA A 103 0.40 16.54 11.26
CA ALA A 103 1.11 15.84 12.35
C ALA A 103 2.52 15.37 11.96
N GLY A 104 2.97 15.63 10.72
CA GLY A 104 4.34 15.35 10.26
C GLY A 104 4.53 14.03 9.53
N HIS A 105 3.45 13.26 9.27
CA HIS A 105 3.55 12.07 8.44
C HIS A 105 3.67 12.45 6.96
N THR A 106 4.50 11.69 6.24
CA THR A 106 4.71 11.92 4.81
C THR A 106 3.75 11.07 4.01
N LEU A 107 2.96 11.70 3.15
CA LEU A 107 2.11 11.02 2.19
C LEU A 107 2.69 11.11 0.79
N TYR A 108 2.48 10.05 0.03
CA TYR A 108 2.90 9.94 -1.36
C TYR A 108 1.72 9.56 -2.22
N ARG A 109 1.62 10.17 -3.40
CA ARG A 109 0.66 9.76 -4.41
C ARG A 109 1.32 8.81 -5.40
N SER A 110 1.01 7.52 -5.29
CA SER A 110 1.59 6.48 -6.17
C SER A 110 0.85 6.40 -7.51
N THR A 111 -0.47 6.55 -7.49
CA THR A 111 -1.31 6.62 -8.69
C THR A 111 -2.44 7.64 -8.46
N PRO A 112 -3.27 7.97 -9.46
CA PRO A 112 -4.39 8.88 -9.24
C PRO A 112 -5.34 8.48 -8.10
N VAL A 113 -5.43 7.17 -7.82
CA VAL A 113 -6.36 6.57 -6.86
C VAL A 113 -5.70 5.92 -5.65
N VAL A 114 -4.36 5.80 -5.62
CA VAL A 114 -3.61 5.14 -4.54
C VAL A 114 -2.65 6.12 -3.88
N TRP A 115 -2.74 6.19 -2.57
CA TRP A 115 -1.89 6.96 -1.68
C TRP A 115 -1.15 6.04 -0.72
N LEU A 116 0.05 6.46 -0.33
CA LEU A 116 0.95 5.72 0.54
C LEU A 116 1.38 6.59 1.72
N THR A 117 1.47 6.00 2.91
CA THR A 117 2.04 6.63 4.10
C THR A 117 2.72 5.58 4.97
N ASP A 118 3.63 5.99 5.85
CA ASP A 118 4.35 5.09 6.77
C ASP A 118 3.40 4.45 7.79
N ARG A 119 2.52 5.26 8.39
CA ARG A 119 1.50 4.84 9.34
C ARG A 119 0.35 5.85 9.41
N VAL A 120 -0.76 5.44 9.99
CA VAL A 120 -1.85 6.34 10.38
C VAL A 120 -2.19 6.10 11.84
N PRO A 121 -1.91 7.05 12.75
CA PRO A 121 -2.30 6.93 14.15
C PRO A 121 -3.83 6.81 14.34
N PRO A 122 -4.32 6.12 15.39
CA PRO A 122 -5.76 5.95 15.64
C PRO A 122 -6.55 7.25 15.68
N ALA A 123 -5.94 8.33 16.18
CA ALA A 123 -6.58 9.64 16.31
C ALA A 123 -7.05 10.24 14.98
N PHE A 124 -6.54 9.76 13.85
CA PHE A 124 -6.92 10.23 12.51
C PHE A 124 -7.81 9.23 11.77
N LEU A 125 -8.33 8.22 12.46
CA LEU A 125 -9.21 7.20 11.89
C LEU A 125 -10.63 7.39 12.42
N ASP A 126 -11.55 7.56 11.48
CA ASP A 126 -12.97 7.34 11.74
C ASP A 126 -13.30 5.89 11.41
N VAL A 127 -13.39 5.10 12.47
CA VAL A 127 -13.72 3.68 12.43
C VAL A 127 -15.21 3.54 12.73
N PRO A 128 -16.02 2.96 11.81
CA PRO A 128 -17.44 2.77 12.05
C PRO A 128 -17.69 2.04 13.38
N ASP A 129 -18.68 2.52 14.13
CA ASP A 129 -19.25 1.77 15.24
C ASP A 129 -20.21 0.70 14.70
N ASP A 130 -20.18 -0.49 15.31
CA ASP A 130 -20.96 -1.66 14.90
C ASP A 130 -22.48 -1.43 14.97
#